data_AF-A0A662DS20-F1
#
_entry.id   AF-A0A662DS20-F1
#
_cell.length_a   1.000
_cell.length_b   1.000
_cell.length_c   1.000
_cell.angle_alpha   90.00
_cell.angle_beta   90.00
_cell.angle_gamma   90.00
#
_symmetry.space_group_name_H-M   'P 1'
#
loop_
_entity.id
_entity.type
_entity.pdbx_description
1 polymer ?
#
loop_
_entity_poly.entity_id
_entity_poly.type
_entity_poly.pdbx_seq_one_letter_code
_entity_poly.pdbx_strand_id
1 'polypeptide(L)' 'MKRSLLMVAAVILVCACGIQAGAEEGRNLVFSDGATVPVTSVTLNGSWVEVELPNGALQRYEAEYIDLEASGLAE' A
#
# COMPACT_ATOMS: atom_id res chain seq x y z
N MET A 1 37.09 -14.03 -20.58
CA MET A 1 35.92 -14.69 -19.97
C MET A 1 34.88 -13.61 -19.71
N LYS A 2 33.85 -13.48 -20.57
CA LYS A 2 32.83 -12.42 -20.49
C LYS A 2 31.52 -13.06 -20.04
N ARG A 3 31.13 -12.81 -18.79
CA ARG A 3 29.78 -13.05 -18.26
C ARG A 3 29.04 -11.71 -18.31
N SER A 4 27.91 -11.67 -18.97
CA SER A 4 26.63 -11.41 -18.29
C SER A 4 25.54 -11.08 -19.29
N LEU A 5 24.53 -11.92 -19.24
CA LEU A 5 23.20 -11.78 -19.76
C LEU A 5 22.58 -10.47 -19.24
N LEU A 6 22.27 -9.52 -20.12
CA LEU A 6 21.45 -8.35 -19.79
C LEU A 6 20.33 -8.26 -20.83
N MET A 7 19.27 -9.04 -20.61
CA MET A 7 17.98 -8.88 -21.26
C MET A 7 17.15 -7.97 -20.36
N VAL A 8 17.07 -6.69 -20.70
CA VAL A 8 15.88 -6.04 -21.28
C VAL A 8 14.77 -5.79 -20.24
N ALA A 9 14.55 -4.49 -20.02
CA ALA A 9 13.30 -3.81 -19.66
C ALA A 9 12.69 -4.05 -18.26
N ALA A 10 12.93 -3.08 -17.37
CA ALA A 10 11.87 -2.52 -16.56
C ALA A 10 12.10 -1.01 -16.50
N VAL A 11 11.37 -0.28 -17.35
CA VAL A 11 11.29 1.18 -17.30
C VAL A 11 10.56 1.52 -16.01
N ILE A 12 11.31 1.86 -14.97
CA ILE A 12 10.76 2.36 -13.72
C ILE A 12 10.32 3.81 -13.98
N LEU A 13 9.07 4.00 -14.40
CA LEU A 13 8.45 5.32 -14.47
C LEU A 13 8.03 5.71 -13.04
N VAL A 14 8.98 6.27 -12.28
CA VAL A 14 8.70 6.90 -11.00
C VAL A 14 8.07 8.27 -11.27
N CYS A 15 6.76 8.37 -11.14
CA CYS A 15 6.08 9.64 -10.91
C CYS A 15 6.36 10.04 -9.45
N ALA A 16 7.34 10.92 -9.24
CA ALA A 16 7.73 11.37 -7.92
C ALA A 16 6.69 12.34 -7.33
N CYS A 17 5.95 11.89 -6.32
CA CYS A 17 5.52 12.74 -5.21
C CYS A 17 5.74 11.96 -3.91
N GLY A 18 6.81 12.30 -3.19
CA GLY A 18 7.15 11.66 -1.93
C GLY A 18 8.62 11.78 -1.59
N ILE A 19 9.04 12.96 -1.14
CA ILE A 19 10.20 13.08 -0.26
C ILE A 19 9.76 12.41 1.04
N GLN A 20 10.37 11.30 1.46
CA GLN A 20 10.27 10.89 2.87
C GLN A 20 11.56 10.23 3.33
N ALA A 21 12.44 11.09 3.84
CA ALA A 21 13.44 10.69 4.79
C ALA A 21 12.75 10.01 5.98
N GLY A 22 13.10 8.75 6.26
CA GLY A 22 12.93 8.11 7.56
C GLY A 22 11.54 8.19 8.23
N ALA A 23 10.47 7.88 7.51
CA ALA A 23 9.17 7.59 8.13
C ALA A 23 8.71 6.21 7.65
N GLU A 24 8.18 5.45 8.57
CA GLU A 24 7.54 4.14 8.42
C GLU A 24 6.80 4.09 7.09
N GLU A 25 7.17 3.15 6.20
CA GLU A 25 6.68 3.08 4.82
C GLU A 25 5.15 3.24 4.81
N GLY A 26 4.67 4.40 4.32
CA GLY A 26 3.25 4.73 4.33
C GLY A 26 2.48 3.62 3.63
N ARG A 27 1.62 2.92 4.36
CA ARG A 27 0.79 1.86 3.80
C ARG A 27 -0.36 2.50 3.03
N ASN A 28 -0.85 1.81 2.01
CA ASN A 28 -2.00 2.23 1.23
C ASN A 28 -3.10 1.20 1.42
N LEU A 29 -4.28 1.66 1.85
CA LEU A 29 -5.50 0.85 1.84
C LEU A 29 -6.14 0.98 0.46
N VAL A 30 -6.33 -0.14 -0.23
CA VAL A 30 -6.95 -0.22 -1.55
C VAL A 30 -8.37 -0.74 -1.39
N PHE A 31 -9.32 -0.02 -1.96
CA PHE A 31 -10.73 -0.38 -1.97
C PHE A 31 -11.07 -1.19 -3.23
N SER A 32 -12.14 -1.98 -3.17
CA SER A 32 -12.61 -2.82 -4.28
C SER A 32 -13.00 -2.03 -5.53
N ASP A 33 -13.27 -0.72 -5.41
CA ASP A 33 -13.51 0.20 -6.52
C ASP A 33 -12.22 0.79 -7.13
N GLY A 34 -11.06 0.40 -6.58
CA GLY A 34 -9.73 0.89 -6.96
C GLY A 34 -9.32 2.20 -6.27
N ALA A 35 -10.15 2.76 -5.37
CA ALA A 35 -9.74 3.90 -4.58
C ALA A 35 -8.59 3.52 -3.65
N THR A 36 -7.69 4.47 -3.38
CA THR A 36 -6.53 4.25 -2.51
C THR A 36 -6.47 5.33 -1.44
N VAL A 37 -6.30 4.93 -0.18
CA VAL A 37 -6.19 5.82 0.97
C VAL A 37 -4.85 5.59 1.67
N PRO A 38 -4.01 6.63 1.84
CA PRO A 38 -2.77 6.50 2.60
C PRO A 38 -3.09 6.34 4.09
N VAL A 39 -2.43 5.39 4.75
CA VAL A 39 -2.63 5.00 6.14
C VAL A 39 -1.29 4.76 6.83
N THR A 40 -1.20 5.07 8.11
CA THR A 40 -0.01 4.85 8.94
C THR A 40 -0.04 3.47 9.60
N SER A 41 -1.24 2.97 9.90
CA SER A 41 -1.44 1.65 10.49
C SER A 41 -2.73 1.00 9.99
N VAL A 42 -2.74 -0.34 9.98
CA VAL A 42 -3.89 -1.16 9.58
C VAL A 42 -4.03 -2.36 10.50
N THR A 43 -5.24 -2.60 11.00
CA THR A 43 -5.61 -3.76 11.83
C THR A 43 -6.79 -4.49 11.22
N LEU A 44 -6.60 -5.76 10.85
CA LEU A 44 -7.66 -6.63 10.33
C LEU A 44 -8.41 -7.33 11.47
N ASN A 45 -9.73 -7.31 11.42
CA ASN A 45 -10.61 -7.96 12.41
C ASN A 45 -11.67 -8.83 11.73
N GLY A 46 -11.31 -9.57 10.66
CA GLY A 46 -12.13 -10.59 9.99
C GLY A 46 -13.36 -10.06 9.23
N SER A 47 -14.14 -9.17 9.83
CA SER A 47 -15.31 -8.51 9.25
C SER A 47 -15.05 -7.03 8.93
N TRP A 48 -14.03 -6.42 9.54
CA TRP A 48 -13.70 -5.01 9.34
C TRP A 48 -12.20 -4.75 9.43
N VAL A 49 -11.79 -3.62 8.89
CA VAL A 49 -10.42 -3.11 8.88
C VAL A 49 -10.39 -1.79 9.63
N GLU A 50 -9.59 -1.70 10.69
CA GLU A 50 -9.22 -0.42 11.32
C GLU A 50 -8.03 0.16 10.59
N VAL A 51 -8.08 1.46 10.31
CA VAL A 51 -6.92 2.18 9.81
C VAL A 51 -6.67 3.44 10.61
N GLU A 52 -5.39 3.77 10.76
CA GLU A 52 -4.96 5.08 11.24
C GLU A 52 -4.56 5.92 10.03
N LEU A 53 -5.18 7.09 9.90
CA LEU A 53 -4.86 8.05 8.86
C LEU A 53 -3.61 8.87 9.25
N PRO A 54 -2.94 9.52 8.28
CA PRO A 54 -1.77 10.38 8.55
C PRO A 54 -2.03 11.55 9.51
N ASN A 55 -3.30 11.93 9.71
CA ASN A 55 -3.71 12.94 10.69
C ASN A 55 -3.95 12.36 12.10
N GLY A 56 -3.66 11.06 12.31
CA GLY A 56 -3.89 10.33 13.57
C GLY A 56 -5.34 9.92 13.80
N ALA A 57 -6.26 10.16 12.85
CA ALA A 57 -7.64 9.75 12.98
C ALA A 57 -7.79 8.25 12.71
N LEU A 58 -8.54 7.57 13.57
CA LEU A 58 -8.91 6.17 13.38
C LEU A 58 -10.21 6.07 12.57
N GLN A 59 -10.20 5.21 11.56
CA GLN A 59 -11.37 4.90 10.75
C GLN A 59 -11.57 3.39 10.61
N ARG A 60 -12.82 2.98 10.41
CA ARG A 60 -13.20 1.58 10.21
C ARG A 60 -13.91 1.43 8.89
N TYR A 61 -13.51 0.42 8.15
CA TYR A 61 -14.08 0.03 6.87
C TYR A 61 -14.51 -1.44 6.95
N GLU A 62 -15.63 -1.79 6.33
CA GLU A 62 -16.00 -3.21 6.22
C GLU A 62 -15.02 -3.91 5.27
N ALA A 63 -14.56 -5.09 5.65
CA ALA A 63 -13.52 -5.79 4.89
C ALA A 63 -13.99 -6.17 3.47
N GLU A 64 -15.30 -6.28 3.24
CA GLU A 64 -15.87 -6.56 1.91
C GLU A 64 -15.60 -5.47 0.87
N TYR A 65 -15.34 -4.24 1.31
CA TYR A 65 -15.03 -3.11 0.42
C TYR A 65 -13.54 -2.90 0.24
N ILE A 66 -12.69 -3.71 0.90
CA ILE A 66 -11.25 -3.58 0.85
C ILE A 66 -10.67 -4.68 -0.01
N ASP A 67 -9.85 -4.30 -0.98
CA ASP A 67 -9.01 -5.23 -1.72
C ASP A 67 -7.79 -5.56 -0.86
N LEU A 68 -7.90 -6.67 -0.11
CA LEU A 68 -6.86 -7.09 0.83
C LEU A 68 -5.55 -7.46 0.12
N GLU A 69 -5.63 -8.05 -1.07
CA GLU A 69 -4.44 -8.42 -1.84
C GLU A 69 -3.71 -7.17 -2.34
N ALA A 70 -4.44 -6.24 -2.96
CA ALA A 70 -3.87 -4.99 -3.45
C ALA A 70 -3.37 -4.08 -2.32
N SER A 71 -3.95 -4.19 -1.12
CA SER A 71 -3.49 -3.51 0.09
C SER A 71 -2.27 -4.16 0.75
N GLY A 72 -1.82 -5.33 0.27
CA GLY A 72 -0.74 -6.10 0.92
C GLY A 72 -1.12 -6.63 2.31
N LEU A 73 -2.42 -6.88 2.50
CA LEU A 73 -3.05 -7.36 3.73
C LEU A 73 -3.51 -8.83 3.65
N ALA A 74 -3.40 -9.45 2.47
CA ALA A 74 -3.62 -10.88 2.30
C ALA A 74 -2.45 -11.68 2.92
N GLU A 75 -2.78 -12.63 3.78
CA GLU A 75 -1.83 -13.52 4.48
C GLU A 75 -1.11 -14.51 3.54
#